data_AF-A0A326GSG3-F1
#
_entry.id   AF-A0A326GSG3-F1
#
_cell.length_a   1.000
_cell.length_b   1.000
_cell.length_c   1.000
_cell.angle_alpha   90.00
_cell.angle_beta   90.00
_cell.angle_gamma   90.00
#
_symmetry.space_group_name_H-M   'P 1'
#
loop_
_entity.id
_entity.type
_entity.pdbx_description
1 polymer ?
#
loop_
_entity_poly.entity_id
_entity_poly.type
_entity_poly.pdbx_seq_one_letter_code
_entity_poly.pdbx_strand_id
1 'polypeptide(L)'
;MAESDSNPAAAATERMRVAGSAMTEQGSQLGLTILSQAEANTQEAFRAMRAAAQASDLNEVMRIQSDYLRDQGARSMAQAREVSEMIANFGRNAIGQMTGRN
;
A
#
# COMPACT_ATOMS: atom_id res chain seq x y z
N MET A 1 -35.06 4.31 37.80
CA MET A 1 -34.36 5.61 37.68
C MET A 1 -33.56 5.55 36.39
N ALA A 2 -33.79 6.50 35.49
CA ALA A 2 -33.51 6.39 34.07
C ALA A 2 -32.00 6.35 33.74
N GLU A 3 -31.68 5.55 32.71
CA GLU A 3 -30.46 5.58 31.90
C GLU A 3 -30.12 7.02 31.44
N SER A 4 -29.00 7.59 31.87
CA SER A 4 -28.39 8.72 31.15
C SER A 4 -26.89 8.91 31.39
N ASP A 5 -26.11 7.85 31.61
CA ASP A 5 -24.68 7.98 31.98
C ASP A 5 -23.69 7.95 30.81
N SER A 6 -24.15 8.08 29.56
CA SER A 6 -23.25 8.38 28.44
C SER A 6 -23.61 9.73 27.85
N ASN A 7 -22.76 10.75 28.09
CA ASN A 7 -22.81 12.00 27.34
C ASN A 7 -22.56 11.65 25.85
N PRO A 8 -23.57 11.72 24.96
CA PRO A 8 -23.44 11.30 23.57
C PRO A 8 -22.39 12.11 22.81
N ALA A 9 -22.14 13.36 23.23
CA ALA A 9 -21.07 14.18 22.67
C ALA A 9 -19.68 13.62 23.02
N ALA A 10 -19.47 13.17 24.26
CA ALA A 10 -18.20 12.57 24.68
C ALA A 10 -17.91 11.25 23.94
N ALA A 11 -18.93 10.41 23.76
CA ALA A 11 -18.81 9.18 22.96
C ALA A 11 -18.52 9.47 21.48
N ALA A 12 -19.14 10.50 20.91
CA ALA A 12 -18.86 10.93 19.54
C ALA A 12 -17.43 11.47 19.38
N THR A 13 -16.95 12.31 20.31
CA THR A 13 -15.59 12.84 20.31
C THR A 13 -14.55 11.72 20.41
N GLU A 14 -14.77 10.72 21.26
CA GLU A 14 -13.85 9.58 21.39
C GLU A 14 -13.80 8.73 20.10
N ARG A 15 -14.95 8.47 19.47
CA ARG A 15 -14.99 7.80 18.15
C ARG A 15 -14.23 8.60 17.09
N MET A 16 -14.39 9.92 17.05
CA MET A 16 -13.64 10.78 16.13
C MET A 16 -12.14 10.73 16.38
N ARG A 17 -11.71 10.72 17.64
CA ARG A 17 -10.30 10.62 18.02
C ARG A 17 -9.69 9.29 17.57
N VAL A 18 -10.37 8.17 17.88
CA VAL A 18 -9.93 6.82 17.49
C VAL A 18 -9.88 6.69 15.96
N ALA A 19 -10.90 7.18 15.26
CA ALA A 19 -10.92 7.22 13.80
C ALA A 19 -9.73 8.02 13.23
N GLY A 20 -9.45 9.21 13.77
CA GLY A 20 -8.35 10.06 13.34
C GLY A 20 -6.96 9.41 13.54
N SER A 21 -6.75 8.74 14.68
CA SER A 21 -5.53 7.98 14.94
C SER A 21 -5.37 6.81 13.97
N ALA A 22 -6.42 6.01 13.76
CA ALA A 22 -6.40 4.87 12.85
C ALA A 22 -6.17 5.28 11.38
N MET A 23 -6.76 6.41 10.95
CA MET A 23 -6.54 6.98 9.63
C MET A 23 -5.10 7.44 9.41
N THR A 24 -4.47 8.01 10.45
CA THR A 24 -3.07 8.47 10.38
C THR A 24 -2.12 7.29 10.24
N GLU A 25 -2.33 6.22 11.02
CA GLU A 25 -1.52 5.01 10.98
C GLU A 25 -1.67 4.23 9.66
N GLN A 26 -2.90 4.11 9.13
CA GLN A 26 -3.11 3.50 7.81
C GLN A 26 -2.52 4.34 6.67
N GLY A 27 -2.59 5.67 6.78
CA GLY A 27 -1.98 6.58 5.80
C GLY A 27 -0.45 6.45 5.77
N SER A 28 0.20 6.37 6.95
CA SER A 28 1.65 6.17 7.03
C SER A 28 2.05 4.81 6.48
N GLN A 29 1.30 3.75 6.80
CA GLN A 29 1.56 2.40 6.28
C GLN A 29 1.47 2.35 4.74
N LEU A 30 0.42 2.95 4.16
CA LEU A 30 0.27 3.04 2.70
C LEU A 30 1.46 3.78 2.07
N GLY A 31 1.87 4.91 2.67
CA GLY A 31 3.03 5.67 2.21
C GLY A 31 4.33 4.85 2.26
N LEU A 32 4.57 4.13 3.36
CA LEU A 32 5.74 3.25 3.50
C LEU A 32 5.73 2.13 2.47
N THR A 33 4.60 1.46 2.24
CA THR A 33 4.49 0.41 1.22
C THR A 33 4.79 0.95 -0.18
N ILE A 34 4.28 2.15 -0.54
CA ILE A 34 4.58 2.78 -1.83
C ILE A 34 6.10 3.05 -1.96
N LEU A 35 6.73 3.56 -0.91
CA LEU A 35 8.18 3.82 -0.90
C LEU A 35 8.99 2.54 -1.04
N SER A 36 8.67 1.51 -0.27
CA SER A 36 9.30 0.19 -0.39
C SER A 36 9.16 -0.36 -1.81
N GLN A 37 8.02 -0.12 -2.45
CA GLN A 37 7.80 -0.57 -3.80
C GLN A 37 8.61 0.21 -4.84
N ALA A 38 8.74 1.53 -4.67
CA ALA A 38 9.60 2.34 -5.50
C ALA A 38 11.08 1.91 -5.37
N GLU A 39 11.53 1.61 -4.14
CA GLU A 39 12.88 1.09 -3.88
C GLU A 39 13.10 -0.24 -4.60
N ALA A 40 12.21 -1.22 -4.42
CA ALA A 40 12.32 -2.52 -5.07
C ALA A 40 12.34 -2.41 -6.60
N ASN A 41 11.45 -1.59 -7.18
CA ASN A 41 11.42 -1.35 -8.63
C ASN A 41 12.75 -0.75 -9.13
N THR A 42 13.32 0.18 -8.38
CA THR A 42 14.59 0.81 -8.71
C THR A 42 15.74 -0.20 -8.64
N GLN A 43 15.81 -1.01 -7.59
CA GLN A 43 16.82 -2.05 -7.43
C GLN A 43 16.78 -3.07 -8.59
N GLU A 44 15.59 -3.53 -8.96
CA GLU A 44 15.41 -4.48 -10.06
C GLU A 44 15.79 -3.89 -11.42
N ALA A 45 15.42 -2.63 -11.67
CA ALA A 45 15.85 -1.91 -12.88
C ALA A 45 17.39 -1.81 -12.96
N PHE A 46 18.06 -1.45 -11.85
CA PHE A 46 19.51 -1.41 -11.80
C PHE A 46 20.17 -2.78 -12.01
N ARG A 47 19.58 -3.85 -11.46
CA ARG A 47 20.06 -5.22 -11.68
C ARG A 47 19.98 -5.59 -13.17
N ALA A 48 18.86 -5.31 -13.83
CA ALA A 48 18.68 -5.57 -15.25
C ALA A 48 19.64 -4.74 -16.11
N MET A 49 19.81 -3.45 -15.81
CA MET A 49 20.76 -2.58 -16.51
C MET A 49 22.21 -3.06 -16.35
N ARG A 50 22.61 -3.49 -15.15
CA ARG A 50 23.94 -4.04 -14.91
C ARG A 50 24.17 -5.34 -15.67
N ALA A 51 23.16 -6.22 -15.72
CA ALA A 51 23.24 -7.44 -16.51
C ALA A 51 23.36 -7.12 -18.01
N ALA A 52 22.57 -6.19 -18.52
CA ALA A 52 22.62 -5.77 -19.92
C ALA A 52 23.98 -5.15 -20.29
N ALA A 53 24.60 -4.38 -19.39
CA ALA A 53 25.93 -3.81 -19.59
C ALA A 53 27.05 -4.86 -19.62
N GLN A 54 26.82 -6.05 -19.06
CA GLN A 54 27.76 -7.17 -19.04
C GLN A 54 27.48 -8.21 -20.14
N ALA A 55 26.43 -8.00 -20.94
CA ALA A 55 26.02 -8.92 -21.99
C ALA A 55 27.07 -9.00 -23.11
N SER A 56 27.26 -10.21 -23.64
CA SER A 56 28.25 -10.51 -24.68
C SER A 56 27.77 -10.09 -26.07
N ASP A 57 26.46 -10.06 -26.28
CA ASP A 57 25.86 -9.70 -27.56
C ASP A 57 24.44 -9.11 -27.40
N LEU A 58 23.89 -8.65 -28.54
CA LEU A 58 22.57 -8.02 -28.60
C LEU A 58 21.43 -9.00 -28.28
N ASN A 59 21.56 -10.29 -28.61
CA ASN A 59 20.53 -11.28 -28.28
C ASN A 59 20.43 -11.46 -26.77
N GLU A 60 21.56 -11.45 -26.07
CA GLU A 60 21.59 -11.52 -24.61
C GLU A 60 20.97 -10.26 -23.98
N VAL A 61 21.24 -9.07 -24.50
CA VAL A 61 20.55 -7.83 -24.06
C VAL A 61 19.04 -7.92 -24.26
N MET A 62 18.58 -8.40 -25.42
CA MET A 62 17.15 -8.56 -25.71
C MET A 62 16.48 -9.56 -24.77
N ARG A 63 17.17 -10.67 -24.44
CA ARG A 63 16.70 -11.64 -23.45
C ARG A 63 16.55 -10.99 -22.08
N ILE A 64 17.56 -10.26 -21.60
CA ILE A 64 17.53 -9.55 -20.31
C ILE A 64 16.38 -8.56 -20.26
N GLN A 65 16.15 -7.80 -21.32
CA GLN A 65 15.03 -6.87 -21.40
C GLN A 65 13.68 -7.59 -21.37
N SER A 66 13.54 -8.69 -22.11
CA SER A 66 12.30 -9.49 -22.14
C SER A 66 11.98 -10.09 -20.77
N ASP A 67 12.99 -10.67 -20.11
CA ASP A 67 12.89 -11.23 -18.76
C ASP A 67 12.48 -10.13 -17.76
N TYR A 68 13.15 -8.97 -17.81
CA TYR A 68 12.82 -7.83 -16.96
C TYR A 68 11.37 -7.35 -17.16
N LEU A 69 10.89 -7.23 -18.41
CA LEU A 69 9.52 -6.80 -18.69
C LEU A 69 8.47 -7.80 -18.17
N ARG A 70 8.73 -9.10 -18.34
CA ARG A 70 7.87 -10.15 -17.82
C ARG A 70 7.78 -10.08 -16.29
N ASP A 71 8.92 -10.02 -15.62
CA ASP A 71 8.99 -10.00 -14.16
C ASP A 71 8.42 -8.69 -13.60
N GLN A 72 8.70 -7.56 -14.25
CA GLN A 72 8.14 -6.26 -13.89
C GLN A 72 6.62 -6.23 -14.04
N GLY A 73 6.08 -6.89 -15.06
CA GLY A 73 4.63 -7.05 -15.24
C GLY A 73 4.00 -7.84 -14.09
N ALA A 74 4.58 -8.99 -13.73
CA ALA A 74 4.11 -9.80 -12.60
C ALA A 74 4.17 -9.03 -11.27
N ARG A 75 5.28 -8.34 -11.02
CA ARG A 75 5.45 -7.47 -9.84
C ARG A 75 4.41 -6.34 -9.81
N SER A 76 4.21 -5.63 -10.91
CA SER A 76 3.24 -4.54 -11.00
C SER A 76 1.82 -4.99 -10.63
N MET A 77 1.41 -6.18 -11.05
CA MET A 77 0.11 -6.74 -10.69
C MET A 77 -0.02 -7.05 -9.19
N ALA A 78 1.02 -7.61 -8.58
CA ALA A 78 1.04 -7.86 -7.14
C ALA A 78 0.97 -6.54 -6.35
N GLN A 79 1.72 -5.53 -6.77
CA GLN A 79 1.75 -4.19 -6.19
C GLN A 79 0.39 -3.51 -6.26
N ALA A 80 -0.25 -3.55 -7.43
CA ALA A 80 -1.56 -2.97 -7.64
C ALA A 80 -2.60 -3.62 -6.73
N ARG A 81 -2.52 -4.95 -6.55
CA ARG A 81 -3.40 -5.70 -5.65
C ARG A 81 -3.18 -5.28 -4.19
N GLU A 82 -1.94 -5.25 -3.72
CA GLU A 82 -1.60 -4.86 -2.35
C GLU A 82 -2.08 -3.44 -2.03
N VAL A 83 -1.79 -2.47 -2.91
CA VAL A 83 -2.24 -1.09 -2.76
C VAL A 83 -3.77 -0.99 -2.77
N SER A 84 -4.44 -1.74 -3.65
CA SER A 84 -5.91 -1.78 -3.70
C SER A 84 -6.52 -2.36 -2.43
N GLU A 85 -5.92 -3.41 -1.87
CA GLU A 85 -6.35 -4.03 -0.61
C GLU A 85 -6.16 -3.05 0.57
N MET A 86 -5.05 -2.31 0.63
CA MET A 86 -4.84 -1.26 1.63
C MET A 86 -5.87 -0.13 1.52
N ILE A 87 -6.14 0.37 0.31
CA ILE A 87 -7.15 1.43 0.08
C ILE A 87 -8.56 0.93 0.45
N ALA A 88 -8.91 -0.30 0.08
CA ALA A 88 -10.19 -0.89 0.45
C ALA A 88 -10.32 -1.07 1.97
N ASN A 89 -9.25 -1.50 2.65
CA ASN A 89 -9.20 -1.57 4.11
C ASN A 89 -9.39 -0.20 4.76
N PHE A 90 -8.71 0.83 4.24
CA PHE A 90 -8.90 2.21 4.69
C PHE A 90 -10.37 2.64 4.58
N GLY A 91 -11.00 2.42 3.42
CA GLY A 91 -12.41 2.76 3.19
C GLY A 91 -13.36 2.04 4.15
N ARG A 92 -13.15 0.72 4.36
CA ARG A 92 -13.94 -0.06 5.32
C ARG A 92 -13.77 0.45 6.75
N ASN A 93 -12.54 0.71 7.18
CA ASN A 93 -12.24 1.18 8.53
C ASN A 93 -12.83 2.57 8.79
N ALA A 94 -12.75 3.49 7.83
CA ALA A 94 -13.35 4.82 7.94
C ALA A 94 -14.88 4.75 8.12
N ILE A 95 -15.56 3.88 7.35
CA ILE A 95 -17.02 3.69 7.44
C ILE A 95 -17.41 2.98 8.75
N GLY A 96 -16.67 1.95 9.17
CA GLY A 96 -16.93 1.22 10.42
C GLY A 96 -16.84 2.13 11.65
N GLN A 97 -15.81 2.96 11.70
CA GLN A 97 -15.60 3.95 12.77
C GLN A 97 -16.71 5.01 12.81
N MET A 98 -17.19 5.48 11.65
CA MET A 98 -18.31 6.45 11.59
C MET A 98 -19.65 5.83 12.00
N THR A 99 -19.90 4.58 11.62
CA THR A 99 -21.20 3.92 11.84
C THR A 99 -21.28 3.16 13.16
N GLY A 100 -20.17 3.02 13.89
CA GLY A 100 -20.11 2.26 15.15
C GLY A 100 -20.26 0.75 14.97
N ARG A 101 -20.11 0.25 13.74
CA ARG A 101 -20.02 -1.18 13.41
C ARG A 101 -18.54 -1.51 13.27
N ASN A 102 -17.96 -2.11 14.32
CA ASN A 102 -16.64 -2.74 14.25
C ASN A 102 -16.73 -4.05 13.47
#